data_AF-A0A9D9R4R4-F1
#
_entry.id   AF-A0A9D9R4R4-F1
#
_cell.length_a   1.000
_cell.length_b   1.000
_cell.length_c   1.000
_cell.angle_alpha   90.00
_cell.angle_beta   90.00
_cell.angle_gamma   90.00
#
_symmetry.space_group_name_H-M   'P 1'
#
loop_
_entity.id
_entity.type
_entity.pdbx_description
1 polymer ?
#
loop_
_entity_poly.entity_id
_entity_poly.type
_entity_poly.pdbx_seq_one_letter_code
_entity_poly.pdbx_strand_id
1 'polypeptide(L)'
;MNFTFDQYETEGFYDEMFTESGEVRPGYTHFKDRVEQLKQEEFTRRQQSAERALMAMGITFNVYAENEGTERIMPVDIIPRIVEAKEWEKIEKGLIQRITALNLFLNDIYSDQKIIKDGIIPAEVIESSKDFLRPCIGIKPAKNIYIHITGTDLIRGADGEYMILEDNLRCPSGVSYMMENRELLKQTFPEVVAKTQIRPISDYPHKLLEMLRFISDRPEPTVVVLTPGIYNSAYFEHSYLAQQMGVELVDARDLVVHEGYVKMRTTKGFQIVDVIYRRIDDTFLDPTVFNPDSMIGIPGIFDVYKNGKVAIANAPGTGVADDKVIYAYVPRIIKYYLNEDPIIQNVKTYICSEEEDRNYVLANIEKLVVKEANEAGGYGMLIGPKSTQEEQEKFKA
;
A
#
# COMPACT_ATOMS: atom_id res chain seq x y z
N MET A 1 -19.99 0.62 36.35
CA MET A 1 -21.05 0.60 35.32
C MET A 1 -20.61 -0.38 34.23
N ASN A 2 -21.53 -1.13 33.63
CA ASN A 2 -21.21 -1.90 32.43
C ASN A 2 -20.92 -0.94 31.28
N PHE A 3 -20.11 -1.37 30.32
CA PHE A 3 -19.91 -0.61 29.09
C PHE A 3 -21.25 -0.52 28.35
N THR A 4 -21.56 0.65 27.78
CA THR A 4 -22.77 0.87 26.99
C THR A 4 -22.46 1.80 25.82
N PHE A 5 -23.22 1.64 24.74
CA PHE A 5 -23.18 2.52 23.55
C PHE A 5 -24.21 3.66 23.63
N ASP A 6 -24.86 3.89 24.77
CA ASP A 6 -25.93 4.91 24.90
C ASP A 6 -25.48 6.35 24.57
N GLN A 7 -24.18 6.64 24.65
CA GLN A 7 -23.59 7.94 24.30
C GLN A 7 -22.82 7.92 22.97
N TYR A 8 -22.97 6.86 22.18
CA TYR A 8 -22.31 6.72 20.89
C TYR A 8 -23.07 7.50 19.82
N GLU A 9 -22.44 8.54 19.28
CA GLU A 9 -22.99 9.35 18.21
C GLU A 9 -22.87 8.61 16.86
N THR A 10 -23.98 8.43 16.17
CA THR A 10 -24.08 7.72 14.88
C THR A 10 -24.63 8.61 13.76
N GLU A 11 -24.82 9.91 14.05
CA GLU A 11 -25.47 10.85 13.15
C GLU A 11 -24.46 11.55 12.22
N GLY A 12 -24.87 11.79 10.97
CA GLY A 12 -24.11 12.60 10.00
C GLY A 12 -23.02 11.86 9.22
N PHE A 13 -22.89 10.54 9.39
CA PHE A 13 -21.98 9.69 8.61
C PHE A 13 -22.46 8.23 8.56
N TYR A 14 -21.84 7.42 7.70
CA TYR A 14 -22.09 5.98 7.67
C TYR A 14 -21.37 5.30 8.83
N ASP A 15 -22.13 4.76 9.79
CA ASP A 15 -21.58 3.97 10.88
C ASP A 15 -21.46 2.48 10.54
N GLU A 16 -20.33 1.88 10.90
CA GLU A 16 -20.00 0.48 10.60
C GLU A 16 -20.67 -0.50 11.55
N MET A 17 -21.03 -0.07 12.76
CA MET A 17 -21.61 -0.93 13.78
C MET A 17 -23.13 -0.80 13.85
N PHE A 18 -23.66 0.40 13.66
CA PHE A 18 -25.07 0.73 13.75
C PHE A 18 -25.63 1.21 12.40
N THR A 19 -26.92 0.95 12.21
CA THR A 19 -27.72 1.51 11.12
C THR A 19 -28.21 2.92 11.49
N GLU A 20 -28.72 3.68 10.51
CA GLU A 20 -29.33 4.99 10.76
C GLU A 20 -30.51 4.94 11.75
N SER A 21 -31.18 3.78 11.87
CA SER A 21 -32.24 3.54 12.85
C SER A 21 -31.73 3.15 14.25
N GLY A 22 -30.42 3.10 14.47
CA GLY A 22 -29.80 2.69 15.73
C GLY A 22 -29.75 1.18 15.98
N GLU A 23 -30.14 0.36 14.99
CA GLU A 23 -30.03 -1.09 15.08
C GLU A 23 -28.60 -1.55 14.79
N VAL A 24 -28.08 -2.53 15.54
CA VAL A 24 -26.75 -3.11 15.32
C VAL A 24 -26.72 -3.91 14.01
N ARG A 25 -25.67 -3.73 13.21
CA ARG A 25 -25.46 -4.48 11.98
C ARG A 25 -25.10 -5.94 12.29
N PRO A 26 -25.48 -6.92 11.42
CA PRO A 26 -25.31 -8.35 11.70
C PRO A 26 -23.87 -8.75 12.04
N GLY A 27 -22.87 -8.22 11.33
CA GLY A 27 -21.46 -8.49 11.60
C GLY A 27 -21.01 -8.13 13.02
N TYR A 28 -21.65 -7.14 13.67
CA TYR A 28 -21.25 -6.62 14.97
C TYR A 28 -22.04 -7.20 16.15
N THR A 29 -23.09 -8.00 15.95
CA THR A 29 -23.96 -8.49 17.03
C THR A 29 -23.17 -9.18 18.16
N HIS A 30 -22.31 -10.15 17.81
CA HIS A 30 -21.51 -10.87 18.82
C HIS A 30 -20.48 -9.98 19.54
N PHE A 31 -19.95 -8.98 18.85
CA PHE A 31 -19.04 -8.02 19.45
C PHE A 31 -19.78 -7.12 20.46
N LYS A 32 -20.92 -6.55 20.04
CA LYS A 32 -21.79 -5.72 20.90
C LYS A 32 -22.18 -6.47 22.17
N ASP A 33 -22.74 -7.68 22.02
CA ASP A 33 -23.19 -8.52 23.12
C ASP A 33 -22.05 -8.80 24.12
N ARG A 34 -20.83 -9.01 23.61
CA ARG A 34 -19.69 -9.28 24.48
C ARG A 34 -19.26 -8.05 25.25
N VAL A 35 -19.19 -6.90 24.58
CA VAL A 35 -18.70 -5.65 25.16
C VAL A 35 -19.66 -5.12 26.21
N GLU A 36 -20.98 -5.20 25.99
CA GLU A 36 -22.00 -4.75 26.97
C GLU A 36 -22.05 -5.62 28.25
N GLN A 37 -21.46 -6.83 28.20
CA GLN A 37 -21.27 -7.68 29.38
C GLN A 37 -20.01 -7.31 30.19
N LEU A 38 -19.14 -6.45 29.66
CA LEU A 38 -17.94 -5.99 30.36
C LEU A 38 -18.24 -4.78 31.24
N LYS A 39 -17.50 -4.65 32.34
CA LYS A 39 -17.42 -3.38 33.06
C LYS A 39 -16.58 -2.38 32.26
N GLN A 40 -16.88 -1.09 32.34
CA GLN A 40 -16.09 -0.05 31.69
C GLN A 40 -14.58 -0.17 32.01
N GLU A 41 -14.25 -0.40 33.29
CA GLU A 41 -12.87 -0.60 33.75
C GLU A 41 -12.18 -1.81 33.11
N GLU A 42 -12.93 -2.87 32.82
CA GLU A 42 -12.39 -4.08 32.18
C GLU A 42 -12.11 -3.82 30.71
N PHE A 43 -12.99 -3.09 30.01
CA PHE A 43 -12.76 -2.67 28.64
C PHE A 43 -11.50 -1.78 28.53
N THR A 44 -11.37 -0.77 29.40
CA THR A 44 -10.17 0.07 29.46
C THR A 44 -8.91 -0.75 29.79
N ARG A 45 -9.01 -1.73 30.68
CA ARG A 45 -7.86 -2.61 31.01
C ARG A 45 -7.43 -3.45 29.80
N ARG A 46 -8.38 -3.95 29.01
CA ARG A 46 -8.09 -4.67 27.76
C ARG A 46 -7.37 -3.78 26.76
N GLN A 47 -7.85 -2.56 26.56
CA GLN A 47 -7.21 -1.54 25.72
C GLN A 47 -5.75 -1.30 26.15
N GLN A 48 -5.52 -1.02 27.43
CA GLN A 48 -4.17 -0.81 27.96
C GLN A 48 -3.26 -2.06 27.85
N SER A 49 -3.83 -3.26 27.98
CA SER A 49 -3.07 -4.51 27.80
C SER A 49 -2.70 -4.73 26.34
N ALA A 50 -3.58 -4.35 25.41
CA ALA A 50 -3.32 -4.41 23.98
C ALA A 50 -2.17 -3.47 23.57
N GLU A 51 -2.21 -2.23 24.03
CA GLU A 51 -1.13 -1.24 23.82
C GLU A 51 0.22 -1.74 24.37
N ARG A 52 0.22 -2.31 25.58
CA ARG A 52 1.44 -2.91 26.18
C ARG A 52 1.95 -4.11 25.39
N ALA A 53 1.06 -4.94 24.84
CA ALA A 53 1.45 -6.09 24.04
C ALA A 53 2.14 -5.66 22.75
N LEU A 54 1.58 -4.68 22.02
CA LEU A 54 2.22 -4.13 20.81
C LEU A 54 3.58 -3.49 21.11
N MET A 55 3.68 -2.77 22.23
CA MET A 55 4.95 -2.20 22.69
C MET A 55 6.00 -3.28 22.94
N ALA A 56 5.62 -4.38 23.62
CA ALA A 56 6.54 -5.48 23.90
C ALA A 56 6.99 -6.23 22.63
N MET A 57 6.18 -6.19 21.57
CA MET A 57 6.51 -6.78 20.26
C MET A 57 7.37 -5.87 19.38
N GLY A 58 7.67 -4.63 19.82
CA GLY A 58 8.50 -3.69 19.07
C GLY A 58 7.78 -3.10 17.84
N ILE A 59 6.45 -3.10 17.85
CA ILE A 59 5.63 -2.52 16.79
C ILE A 59 5.58 -1.01 17.02
N THR A 60 6.63 -0.31 16.62
CA THR A 60 6.79 1.14 16.74
C THR A 60 6.81 1.80 15.35
N PHE A 61 6.50 3.09 15.29
CA PHE A 61 6.70 3.88 14.07
C PHE A 61 7.61 5.07 14.38
N ASN A 62 8.61 5.30 13.51
CA ASN A 62 9.44 6.50 13.58
C ASN A 62 8.69 7.67 12.94
N VAL A 63 8.14 8.55 13.78
CA VAL A 63 7.58 9.83 13.31
C VAL A 63 8.75 10.79 13.08
N TYR A 64 9.25 10.89 11.85
CA TYR A 64 10.34 11.82 11.48
C TYR A 64 9.92 13.31 11.49
N ALA A 65 8.72 13.64 11.96
CA ALA A 65 8.21 15.01 11.97
C ALA A 65 8.78 15.89 13.10
N GLU A 66 9.43 15.31 14.11
CA GLU A 66 10.05 16.04 15.21
C GLU A 66 11.43 15.44 15.47
N ASN A 67 12.45 16.29 15.62
CA ASN A 67 13.89 15.98 15.81
C ASN A 67 14.23 15.12 17.06
N GLU A 68 13.32 14.28 17.55
CA GLU A 68 13.47 13.57 18.83
C GLU A 68 13.78 12.09 18.71
N GLY A 69 13.68 11.44 17.53
CA GLY A 69 14.00 10.01 17.40
C GLY A 69 13.25 9.12 18.41
N THR A 70 12.13 9.61 18.94
CA THR A 70 11.33 8.90 19.92
C THR A 70 10.40 7.95 19.17
N GLU A 71 10.72 6.65 19.22
CA GLU A 71 9.82 5.59 18.80
C GLU A 71 8.46 5.78 19.50
N ARG A 72 7.41 6.06 18.72
CA ARG A 72 6.05 6.12 19.25
C ARG A 72 5.34 4.82 18.94
N ILE A 73 4.60 4.32 19.92
CA ILE A 73 3.74 3.15 19.76
C ILE A 73 2.59 3.54 18.83
N MET A 74 2.28 2.69 17.85
CA MET A 74 1.08 2.87 17.05
C MET A 74 -0.14 2.72 17.97
N PRO A 75 -1.00 3.74 18.12
CA PRO A 75 -2.23 3.58 18.88
C PRO A 75 -3.06 2.47 18.21
N VAL A 76 -3.51 1.51 19.01
CA VAL A 76 -4.40 0.45 18.56
C VAL A 76 -5.77 0.68 19.15
N ASP A 77 -6.81 0.43 18.38
CA ASP A 77 -8.16 0.33 18.92
C ASP A 77 -8.53 -1.16 19.00
N ILE A 78 -9.02 -1.60 20.16
CA ILE A 78 -9.45 -2.99 20.34
C ILE A 78 -10.81 -3.29 19.68
N ILE A 79 -11.55 -2.26 19.24
CA ILE A 79 -12.79 -2.41 18.47
C ILE A 79 -12.43 -2.81 17.03
N PRO A 80 -12.81 -4.01 16.58
CA PRO A 80 -12.46 -4.47 15.24
C PRO A 80 -13.28 -3.74 14.18
N ARG A 81 -12.66 -3.50 13.02
CA ARG A 81 -13.38 -3.20 11.77
C ARG A 81 -13.85 -4.51 11.14
N ILE A 82 -15.15 -4.75 11.15
CA ILE A 82 -15.75 -5.96 10.57
C ILE A 82 -16.21 -5.62 9.15
N VAL A 83 -15.79 -6.42 8.18
CA VAL A 83 -16.22 -6.33 6.77
C VAL A 83 -16.97 -7.61 6.42
N GLU A 84 -18.20 -7.51 5.94
CA GLU A 84 -18.99 -8.69 5.63
C GLU A 84 -18.49 -9.39 4.36
N ALA A 85 -18.70 -10.71 4.29
CA ALA A 85 -18.20 -11.53 3.19
C ALA A 85 -18.67 -11.04 1.80
N LYS A 86 -19.93 -10.59 1.69
CA LYS A 86 -20.49 -10.06 0.44
C LYS A 86 -19.83 -8.76 0.00
N GLU A 87 -19.51 -7.88 0.95
CA GLU A 87 -18.79 -6.64 0.68
C GLU A 87 -17.36 -6.95 0.23
N TRP A 88 -16.69 -7.86 0.96
CA TRP A 88 -15.34 -8.31 0.62
C TRP A 88 -15.27 -8.95 -0.77
N GLU A 89 -16.27 -9.74 -1.18
CA GLU A 89 -16.32 -10.33 -2.54
C GLU A 89 -16.34 -9.26 -3.65
N LYS A 90 -17.04 -8.13 -3.44
CA LYS A 90 -17.02 -7.01 -4.39
C LYS A 90 -15.65 -6.31 -4.37
N ILE A 91 -15.10 -6.09 -3.18
CA ILE A 91 -13.78 -5.47 -2.99
C ILE A 91 -12.69 -6.29 -3.69
N GLU A 92 -12.60 -7.58 -3.39
CA GLU A 92 -11.61 -8.50 -3.97
C GLU A 92 -11.67 -8.51 -5.50
N LYS A 93 -12.86 -8.62 -6.08
CA LYS A 93 -13.04 -8.58 -7.54
C LYS A 93 -12.56 -7.25 -8.14
N GLY A 94 -12.90 -6.13 -7.51
CA GLY A 94 -12.48 -4.80 -7.97
C GLY A 94 -10.99 -4.55 -7.85
N LEU A 95 -10.36 -5.03 -6.77
CA LEU A 95 -8.91 -4.94 -6.60
C LEU A 95 -8.17 -5.78 -7.64
N ILE A 96 -8.65 -6.99 -7.94
CA ILE A 96 -8.09 -7.86 -9.00
C ILE A 96 -8.21 -7.19 -10.38
N GLN A 97 -9.38 -6.62 -10.70
CA GLN A 97 -9.58 -5.87 -11.95
C GLN A 97 -8.56 -4.71 -12.06
N ARG A 98 -8.47 -3.90 -11.00
CA ARG A 98 -7.61 -2.71 -10.97
C ARG A 98 -6.14 -3.06 -11.13
N ILE A 99 -5.61 -4.00 -10.34
CA ILE A 99 -4.19 -4.38 -10.43
C ILE A 99 -3.85 -5.00 -11.79
N THR A 100 -4.78 -5.76 -12.39
CA THR A 100 -4.61 -6.32 -13.73
C THR A 100 -4.45 -5.20 -14.77
N ALA A 101 -5.34 -4.20 -14.73
CA ALA A 101 -5.27 -3.05 -15.64
C ALA A 101 -4.00 -2.22 -15.43
N LEU A 102 -3.59 -1.96 -14.18
CA LEU A 102 -2.37 -1.22 -13.85
C LEU A 102 -1.09 -1.98 -14.29
N ASN A 103 -1.08 -3.31 -14.18
CA ASN A 103 0.04 -4.11 -14.67
C ASN A 103 0.16 -4.06 -16.20
N LEU A 104 -0.98 -4.11 -16.92
CA LEU A 104 -1.02 -3.93 -18.38
C LEU A 104 -0.58 -2.53 -18.79
N PHE A 105 -1.01 -1.52 -18.04
CA PHE A 105 -0.59 -0.13 -18.21
C PHE A 105 0.94 0.03 -18.09
N LEU A 106 1.55 -0.49 -17.02
CA LEU A 106 3.01 -0.42 -16.85
C LEU A 106 3.76 -1.10 -18.00
N ASN A 107 3.29 -2.27 -18.43
CA ASN A 107 3.88 -2.96 -19.57
C ASN A 107 3.80 -2.12 -20.86
N ASP A 108 2.68 -1.43 -21.11
CA ASP A 108 2.53 -0.56 -22.28
C ASP A 108 3.41 0.69 -22.19
N ILE A 109 3.44 1.37 -21.03
CA ILE A 109 4.22 2.59 -20.80
C ILE A 109 5.72 2.36 -21.01
N TYR A 110 6.24 1.20 -20.62
CA TYR A 110 7.63 0.83 -20.86
C TYR A 110 7.86 0.14 -22.21
N SER A 111 6.84 -0.06 -23.04
CA SER A 111 6.95 -0.72 -24.35
C SER A 111 6.40 0.15 -25.49
N ASP A 112 5.21 -0.16 -26.00
CA ASP A 112 4.67 0.41 -27.23
C ASP A 112 3.97 1.76 -27.00
N GLN A 113 3.64 2.11 -25.75
CA GLN A 113 2.96 3.34 -25.36
C GLN A 113 1.67 3.59 -26.15
N LYS A 114 0.88 2.53 -26.38
CA LYS A 114 -0.37 2.58 -27.15
C LYS A 114 -1.42 3.46 -26.49
N ILE A 115 -1.57 3.39 -25.17
CA ILE A 115 -2.55 4.21 -24.43
C ILE A 115 -2.30 5.72 -24.60
N ILE A 116 -1.03 6.11 -24.78
CA ILE A 116 -0.63 7.49 -25.09
C ILE A 116 -0.92 7.81 -26.56
N LYS A 117 -0.52 6.92 -27.48
CA LYS A 117 -0.73 7.10 -28.93
C LYS A 117 -2.21 7.19 -29.32
N ASP A 118 -3.07 6.49 -28.58
CA ASP A 118 -4.52 6.50 -28.75
C ASP A 118 -5.19 7.69 -28.03
N GLY A 119 -4.41 8.54 -27.35
CA GLY A 119 -4.88 9.79 -26.73
C GLY A 119 -5.69 9.61 -25.44
N ILE A 120 -5.63 8.44 -24.80
CA ILE A 120 -6.35 8.18 -23.53
C ILE A 120 -5.65 8.87 -22.36
N ILE A 121 -4.32 8.92 -22.38
CA ILE A 121 -3.48 9.61 -21.39
C ILE A 121 -2.49 10.53 -22.14
N PRO A 122 -2.38 11.81 -21.76
CA PRO A 122 -1.39 12.70 -22.35
C PRO A 122 0.05 12.25 -22.05
N ALA A 123 0.93 12.33 -23.05
CA ALA A 123 2.35 11.95 -22.89
C ALA A 123 3.04 12.72 -21.77
N GLU A 124 2.73 14.01 -21.65
CA GLU A 124 3.27 14.92 -20.64
C GLU A 124 3.00 14.46 -19.20
N VAL A 125 1.90 13.75 -18.92
CA VAL A 125 1.62 13.18 -17.58
C VAL A 125 2.67 12.13 -17.20
N ILE A 126 3.10 11.32 -18.17
CA ILE A 126 4.10 10.27 -17.97
C ILE A 126 5.51 10.85 -17.97
N GLU A 127 5.82 11.70 -18.97
CA GLU A 127 7.17 12.24 -19.17
C GLU A 127 7.59 13.20 -18.05
N SER A 128 6.63 13.85 -17.39
CA SER A 128 6.88 14.77 -16.28
C SER A 128 6.98 14.05 -14.92
N SER A 129 6.52 12.80 -14.81
CA SER A 129 6.59 12.05 -13.56
C SER A 129 8.02 11.71 -13.19
N LYS A 130 8.43 12.08 -11.97
CA LYS A 130 9.74 11.70 -11.39
C LYS A 130 9.91 10.19 -11.24
N ASP A 131 8.79 9.46 -11.19
CA ASP A 131 8.75 8.02 -11.00
C ASP A 131 8.73 7.26 -12.34
N PHE A 132 8.72 7.97 -13.48
CA PHE A 132 8.93 7.38 -14.80
C PHE A 132 10.42 7.11 -15.06
N LEU A 133 10.84 5.88 -14.77
CA LEU A 133 12.23 5.46 -14.93
C LEU A 133 12.59 5.12 -16.38
N ARG A 134 13.18 6.07 -17.12
CA ARG A 134 13.70 5.86 -18.49
C ARG A 134 14.55 4.59 -18.66
N PRO A 135 15.43 4.20 -17.70
CA PRO A 135 16.19 2.94 -17.81
C PRO A 135 15.33 1.68 -17.94
N CYS A 136 14.06 1.71 -17.54
CA CYS A 136 13.12 0.59 -17.61
C CYS A 136 12.45 0.43 -18.99
N ILE A 137 12.60 1.38 -19.91
CA ILE A 137 12.03 1.28 -21.26
C ILE A 137 12.61 0.06 -21.99
N GLY A 138 11.72 -0.76 -22.56
CA GLY A 138 12.03 -1.99 -23.26
C GLY A 138 12.32 -3.19 -22.36
N ILE A 139 12.32 -3.02 -21.04
CA ILE A 139 12.51 -4.12 -20.08
C ILE A 139 11.17 -4.78 -19.79
N LYS A 140 11.15 -6.12 -19.88
CA LYS A 140 10.03 -6.94 -19.43
C LYS A 140 10.42 -7.70 -18.17
N PRO A 141 9.75 -7.48 -17.02
CA PRO A 141 10.00 -8.25 -15.81
C PRO A 141 9.67 -9.72 -16.02
N ALA A 142 10.18 -10.56 -15.11
CA ALA A 142 9.85 -11.98 -15.09
C ALA A 142 8.33 -12.19 -15.09
N LYS A 143 7.86 -13.14 -15.92
CA LYS A 143 6.44 -13.44 -16.11
C LYS A 143 5.57 -12.25 -16.57
N ASN A 144 6.18 -11.13 -17.01
CA ASN A 144 5.49 -9.88 -17.36
C ASN A 144 4.67 -9.27 -16.20
N ILE A 145 5.14 -9.47 -14.96
CA ILE A 145 4.51 -8.95 -13.74
C ILE A 145 5.37 -7.83 -13.19
N TYR A 146 4.81 -6.62 -13.16
CA TYR A 146 5.42 -5.46 -12.51
C TYR A 146 5.00 -5.38 -11.05
N ILE A 147 3.70 -5.47 -10.81
CA ILE A 147 3.07 -5.30 -9.50
C ILE A 147 2.84 -6.68 -8.90
N HIS A 148 3.70 -7.09 -7.98
CA HIS A 148 3.61 -8.37 -7.30
C HIS A 148 2.80 -8.24 -6.01
N ILE A 149 2.93 -7.09 -5.35
CA ILE A 149 2.23 -6.71 -4.13
C ILE A 149 1.70 -5.30 -4.34
N THR A 150 0.46 -5.05 -3.95
CA THR A 150 -0.15 -3.71 -3.93
C THR A 150 -0.71 -3.43 -2.55
N GLY A 151 -0.60 -2.18 -2.09
CA GLY A 151 -1.44 -1.64 -1.04
C GLY A 151 -2.47 -0.71 -1.69
N THR A 152 -3.76 -0.97 -1.53
CA THR A 152 -4.81 -0.09 -2.03
C THR A 152 -5.57 0.49 -0.87
N ASP A 153 -5.56 1.82 -0.77
CA ASP A 153 -6.23 2.53 0.31
C ASP A 153 -7.71 2.71 -0.06
N LEU A 154 -8.58 2.15 0.79
CA LEU A 154 -10.02 2.18 0.62
C LEU A 154 -10.65 3.09 1.67
N ILE A 155 -11.61 3.91 1.25
CA ILE A 155 -12.49 4.65 2.14
C ILE A 155 -13.93 4.18 1.96
N ARG A 156 -14.76 4.43 2.97
CA ARG A 156 -16.20 4.21 2.90
C ARG A 156 -16.90 5.57 2.87
N GLY A 157 -17.71 5.79 1.83
CA GLY A 157 -18.48 7.02 1.65
C GLY A 157 -19.63 7.12 2.65
N ALA A 158 -20.26 8.30 2.72
CA ALA A 158 -21.44 8.52 3.55
C ALA A 158 -22.67 7.69 3.09
N ASP A 159 -22.66 7.27 1.83
CA ASP A 159 -23.63 6.34 1.23
C ASP A 159 -23.34 4.86 1.56
N GLY A 160 -22.24 4.58 2.26
CA GLY A 160 -21.82 3.23 2.60
C GLY A 160 -21.08 2.49 1.49
N GLU A 161 -20.80 3.12 0.35
CA GLU A 161 -20.03 2.49 -0.73
C GLU A 161 -18.53 2.63 -0.51
N TYR A 162 -17.78 1.60 -0.92
CA TYR A 162 -16.32 1.65 -0.90
C TYR A 162 -15.80 2.41 -2.13
N MET A 163 -14.79 3.24 -1.90
CA MET A 163 -14.05 3.96 -2.94
C MET A 163 -12.55 3.79 -2.72
N ILE A 164 -11.79 3.79 -3.81
CA ILE A 164 -10.33 3.79 -3.77
C ILE A 164 -9.85 5.23 -3.61
N LEU A 165 -8.92 5.45 -2.69
CA LEU A 165 -8.28 6.73 -2.43
C LEU A 165 -6.89 6.82 -3.06
N GLU A 166 -6.13 5.73 -2.99
CA GLU A 166 -4.72 5.69 -3.41
C GLU A 166 -4.29 4.24 -3.72
N ASP A 167 -3.32 4.10 -4.62
CA ASP A 167 -2.62 2.85 -4.87
C ASP A 167 -1.17 2.99 -4.41
N ASN A 168 -0.60 1.90 -3.91
CA ASN A 168 0.78 1.83 -3.48
C ASN A 168 1.43 0.64 -4.19
N LEU A 169 2.21 0.93 -5.24
CA LEU A 169 2.73 -0.06 -6.19
C LEU A 169 4.25 -0.20 -6.14
N ARG A 170 4.93 0.61 -5.32
CA ARG A 170 6.38 0.56 -5.08
C ARG A 170 6.73 -0.52 -4.05
N CYS A 171 6.86 -0.12 -2.79
CA CYS A 171 7.25 -0.96 -1.67
C CYS A 171 6.17 -0.92 -0.56
N PRO A 172 4.92 -1.35 -0.82
CA PRO A 172 3.83 -1.24 0.16
C PRO A 172 4.16 -1.97 1.47
N SER A 173 3.73 -1.38 2.59
CA SER A 173 3.88 -1.91 3.95
C SER A 173 2.53 -1.98 4.66
N GLY A 174 2.49 -2.61 5.85
CA GLY A 174 1.28 -2.71 6.67
C GLY A 174 0.90 -4.14 7.07
N VAL A 175 1.50 -5.15 6.42
CA VAL A 175 1.11 -6.56 6.59
C VAL A 175 1.47 -7.08 7.96
N SER A 176 2.64 -6.73 8.50
CA SER A 176 3.00 -7.18 9.86
C SER A 176 1.99 -6.65 10.88
N TYR A 177 1.61 -5.38 10.78
CA TYR A 177 0.58 -4.78 11.63
C TYR A 177 -0.77 -5.50 11.48
N MET A 178 -1.19 -5.83 10.26
CA MET A 178 -2.43 -6.59 10.02
C MET A 178 -2.41 -7.95 10.73
N MET A 179 -1.29 -8.68 10.65
CA MET A 179 -1.13 -9.99 11.28
C MET A 179 -1.11 -9.88 12.80
N GLU A 180 -0.34 -8.95 13.34
CA GLU A 180 -0.23 -8.74 14.80
C GLU A 180 -1.53 -8.24 15.41
N ASN A 181 -2.27 -7.35 14.73
CA ASN A 181 -3.60 -6.92 15.15
C ASN A 181 -4.60 -8.08 15.21
N ARG A 182 -4.46 -9.09 14.33
CA ARG A 182 -5.31 -10.28 14.38
C ARG A 182 -5.00 -11.16 15.59
N GLU A 183 -3.73 -11.36 15.92
CA GLU A 183 -3.35 -12.11 17.12
C GLU A 183 -3.77 -11.37 18.39
N LEU A 184 -3.63 -10.05 18.40
CA LEU A 184 -4.12 -9.21 19.49
C LEU A 184 -5.65 -9.30 19.66
N LEU A 185 -6.42 -9.29 18.56
CA LEU A 185 -7.87 -9.49 18.61
C LEU A 185 -8.25 -10.85 19.22
N LYS A 186 -7.54 -11.93 18.86
CA LYS A 186 -7.77 -13.26 19.43
C LYS A 186 -7.52 -13.30 20.93
N GLN A 187 -6.52 -12.58 21.41
CA GLN A 187 -6.21 -12.48 22.85
C GLN A 187 -7.22 -11.59 23.58
N THR A 188 -7.67 -10.50 22.95
CA THR A 188 -8.51 -9.49 23.59
C THR A 188 -9.99 -9.88 23.61
N PHE A 189 -10.50 -10.54 22.58
CA PHE A 189 -11.90 -10.96 22.46
C PHE A 189 -12.04 -12.40 21.92
N PRO A 190 -11.50 -13.41 22.63
CA PRO A 190 -11.54 -14.81 22.16
C PRO A 190 -12.97 -15.32 21.95
N GLU A 191 -13.94 -14.86 22.76
CA GLU A 191 -15.33 -15.31 22.65
C GLU A 191 -16.03 -14.75 21.41
N VAL A 192 -15.64 -13.55 20.96
CA VAL A 192 -16.14 -12.95 19.72
C VAL A 192 -15.54 -13.71 18.53
N VAL A 193 -14.22 -13.94 18.54
CA VAL A 193 -13.55 -14.70 17.48
C VAL A 193 -14.11 -16.12 17.35
N ALA A 194 -14.41 -16.80 18.46
CA ALA A 194 -14.97 -18.15 18.44
C ALA A 194 -16.40 -18.22 17.89
N LYS A 195 -17.17 -17.14 18.00
CA LYS A 195 -18.56 -17.05 17.50
C LYS A 195 -18.66 -16.46 16.09
N THR A 196 -17.61 -15.82 15.61
CA THR A 196 -17.56 -15.21 14.28
C THR A 196 -16.78 -16.08 13.29
N GLN A 197 -17.28 -16.21 12.06
CA GLN A 197 -16.59 -16.96 11.00
C GLN A 197 -15.50 -16.11 10.32
N ILE A 198 -14.46 -15.74 11.08
CA ILE A 198 -13.37 -14.89 10.58
C ILE A 198 -12.47 -15.69 9.64
N ARG A 199 -12.21 -15.15 8.44
CA ARG A 199 -11.24 -15.75 7.50
C ARG A 199 -9.80 -15.62 8.05
N PRO A 200 -8.98 -16.70 8.03
CA PRO A 200 -7.60 -16.64 8.50
C PRO A 200 -6.74 -15.80 7.55
N ILE A 201 -5.72 -15.15 8.11
CA ILE A 201 -4.72 -14.36 7.37
C ILE A 201 -3.28 -14.83 7.64
N SER A 202 -3.11 -15.86 8.47
CA SER A 202 -1.81 -16.34 8.94
C SER A 202 -0.98 -17.01 7.83
N ASP A 203 -1.61 -17.35 6.70
CA ASP A 203 -0.95 -17.95 5.53
C ASP A 203 -0.33 -16.92 4.58
N TYR A 204 -0.44 -15.61 4.87
CA TYR A 204 0.09 -14.56 4.01
C TYR A 204 1.59 -14.72 3.70
N PRO A 205 2.51 -14.92 4.68
CA PRO A 205 3.93 -15.05 4.37
C PRO A 205 4.23 -16.25 3.48
N HIS A 206 3.47 -17.34 3.63
CA HIS A 206 3.61 -18.52 2.79
C HIS A 206 3.19 -18.22 1.33
N LYS A 207 2.04 -17.55 1.13
CA LYS A 207 1.58 -17.11 -0.19
C LYS A 207 2.54 -16.11 -0.83
N LEU A 208 3.11 -15.21 -0.03
CA LEU A 208 4.13 -14.27 -0.48
C LEU A 208 5.37 -15.02 -1.00
N LEU A 209 5.88 -15.99 -0.24
CA LEU A 209 7.02 -16.80 -0.67
C LEU A 209 6.70 -17.62 -1.93
N GLU A 210 5.51 -18.23 -2.02
CA GLU A 210 5.07 -18.97 -3.20
C GLU A 210 5.07 -18.08 -4.44
N MET A 211 4.52 -16.87 -4.34
CA MET A 211 4.53 -15.87 -5.40
C MET A 211 5.95 -15.45 -5.79
N LEU A 212 6.83 -15.18 -4.80
CA LEU A 212 8.22 -14.83 -5.06
C LEU A 212 8.98 -15.98 -5.75
N ARG A 213 8.67 -17.24 -5.43
CA ARG A 213 9.28 -18.39 -6.12
C ARG A 213 8.75 -18.53 -7.55
N PHE A 214 7.47 -18.24 -7.78
CA PHE A 214 6.81 -18.34 -9.09
C PHE A 214 7.44 -17.43 -10.16
N ILE A 215 7.99 -16.28 -9.78
CA ILE A 215 8.64 -15.36 -10.72
C ILE A 215 10.07 -15.76 -11.10
N SER A 216 10.54 -16.94 -10.67
CA SER A 216 11.78 -17.55 -11.15
C SER A 216 11.48 -18.80 -11.99
N ASP A 217 12.29 -19.04 -13.01
CA ASP A 217 12.26 -20.29 -13.77
C ASP A 217 13.13 -21.40 -13.15
N ARG A 218 13.83 -21.11 -12.04
CA ARG A 218 14.63 -22.12 -11.33
C ARG A 218 13.74 -23.01 -10.46
N PRO A 219 14.01 -24.32 -10.38
CA PRO A 219 13.22 -25.24 -9.56
C PRO A 219 13.20 -24.89 -8.07
N GLU A 220 14.34 -24.49 -7.51
CA GLU A 220 14.50 -24.11 -6.10
C GLU A 220 15.19 -22.75 -6.04
N PRO A 221 14.47 -21.64 -6.28
CA PRO A 221 15.08 -20.33 -6.39
C PRO A 221 15.48 -19.82 -5.01
N THR A 222 16.69 -19.25 -4.91
CA THR A 222 17.11 -18.51 -3.72
C THR A 222 16.39 -17.18 -3.68
N VAL A 223 15.50 -17.01 -2.70
CA VAL A 223 14.75 -15.79 -2.42
C VAL A 223 15.40 -15.05 -1.25
N VAL A 224 15.52 -13.73 -1.34
CA VAL A 224 15.98 -12.87 -0.23
C VAL A 224 15.09 -11.64 -0.08
N VAL A 225 15.04 -11.06 1.12
CA VAL A 225 14.43 -9.75 1.38
C VAL A 225 15.54 -8.70 1.47
N LEU A 226 15.58 -7.77 0.51
CA LEU A 226 16.55 -6.68 0.51
C LEU A 226 16.01 -5.49 1.32
N THR A 227 16.73 -5.12 2.38
CA THR A 227 16.35 -4.03 3.29
C THR A 227 17.35 -2.86 3.24
N PRO A 228 16.90 -1.60 3.41
CA PRO A 228 17.79 -0.45 3.58
C PRO A 228 18.48 -0.42 4.96
N GLY A 229 18.10 -1.33 5.87
CA GLY A 229 18.70 -1.47 7.20
C GLY A 229 17.87 -0.90 8.33
N ILE A 230 18.42 -0.99 9.56
CA ILE A 230 17.72 -0.74 10.84
C ILE A 230 17.16 0.68 11.00
N TYR A 231 17.69 1.65 10.26
CA TYR A 231 17.27 3.05 10.35
C TYR A 231 16.03 3.37 9.52
N ASN A 232 15.44 2.38 8.83
CA ASN A 232 14.18 2.55 8.12
C ASN A 232 13.00 2.22 9.04
N SER A 233 11.93 3.04 8.98
CA SER A 233 10.74 2.90 9.83
C SER A 233 10.02 1.56 9.67
N ALA A 234 10.13 0.90 8.51
CA ALA A 234 9.51 -0.39 8.23
C ALA A 234 10.44 -1.59 8.46
N TYR A 235 11.65 -1.39 9.02
CA TYR A 235 12.62 -2.47 9.20
C TYR A 235 12.08 -3.67 9.98
N PHE A 236 11.25 -3.43 11.00
CA PHE A 236 10.55 -4.48 11.74
C PHE A 236 9.76 -5.40 10.80
N GLU A 237 8.99 -4.83 9.87
CA GLU A 237 8.21 -5.61 8.90
C GLU A 237 9.11 -6.39 7.95
N HIS A 238 10.24 -5.82 7.52
CA HIS A 238 11.18 -6.50 6.63
C HIS A 238 11.74 -7.76 7.31
N SER A 239 12.21 -7.61 8.55
CA SER A 239 12.68 -8.68 9.42
C SER A 239 11.59 -9.73 9.67
N TYR A 240 10.39 -9.28 10.03
CA TYR A 240 9.25 -10.15 10.29
C TYR A 240 8.92 -11.03 9.09
N LEU A 241 8.75 -10.43 7.90
CA LEU A 241 8.41 -11.17 6.70
C LEU A 241 9.54 -12.12 6.27
N ALA A 242 10.80 -11.71 6.35
CA ALA A 242 11.93 -12.60 6.07
C ALA A 242 11.93 -13.82 7.00
N GLN A 243 11.72 -13.61 8.31
CA GLN A 243 11.63 -14.68 9.30
C GLN A 243 10.44 -15.61 9.06
N GLN A 244 9.24 -15.06 8.83
CA GLN A 244 8.03 -15.86 8.61
C GLN A 244 8.07 -16.66 7.29
N MET A 245 8.74 -16.12 6.26
CA MET A 245 8.99 -16.84 5.01
C MET A 245 10.13 -17.86 5.14
N GLY A 246 11.01 -17.72 6.14
CA GLY A 246 12.22 -18.54 6.26
C GLY A 246 13.24 -18.24 5.17
N VAL A 247 13.40 -16.97 4.80
CA VAL A 247 14.38 -16.48 3.82
C VAL A 247 15.35 -15.49 4.46
N GLU A 248 16.48 -15.25 3.81
CA GLU A 248 17.51 -14.34 4.32
C GLU A 248 17.05 -12.87 4.21
N LEU A 249 17.22 -12.12 5.30
CA LEU A 249 17.16 -10.66 5.31
C LEU A 249 18.57 -10.12 5.00
N VAL A 250 18.72 -9.38 3.91
CA VAL A 250 20.02 -8.94 3.40
C VAL A 250 20.04 -7.42 3.18
N ASP A 251 21.21 -6.81 3.33
CA ASP A 251 21.45 -5.43 2.89
C ASP A 251 22.52 -5.35 1.79
N ALA A 252 22.86 -4.12 1.37
CA ALA A 252 23.81 -3.86 0.30
C ALA A 252 25.19 -4.51 0.50
N ARG A 253 25.61 -4.76 1.75
CA ARG A 253 26.92 -5.34 2.07
C ARG A 253 26.95 -6.86 1.83
N ASP A 254 25.80 -7.49 1.95
CA ASP A 254 25.64 -8.94 1.81
C ASP A 254 25.57 -9.38 0.35
N LEU A 255 25.16 -8.48 -0.55
CA LEU A 255 25.01 -8.76 -1.97
C LEU A 255 26.15 -8.17 -2.81
N VAL A 256 26.50 -8.84 -3.91
CA VAL A 256 27.45 -8.35 -4.90
C VAL A 256 27.09 -8.85 -6.28
N VAL A 257 27.26 -8.01 -7.31
CA VAL A 257 27.24 -8.47 -8.69
C VAL A 257 28.61 -9.03 -9.06
N HIS A 258 28.65 -10.32 -9.39
CA HIS A 258 29.87 -11.01 -9.76
C HIS A 258 29.61 -12.05 -10.85
N GLU A 259 30.43 -12.05 -11.91
CA GLU A 259 30.27 -12.92 -13.09
C GLU A 259 28.87 -12.80 -13.75
N GLY A 260 28.29 -11.60 -13.69
CA GLY A 260 26.99 -11.30 -14.28
C GLY A 260 25.80 -11.91 -13.54
N TYR A 261 25.94 -12.28 -12.26
CA TYR A 261 24.86 -12.70 -11.37
C TYR A 261 24.88 -11.88 -10.09
N VAL A 262 23.71 -11.69 -9.46
CA VAL A 262 23.65 -11.24 -8.06
C VAL A 262 23.99 -12.43 -7.17
N LYS A 263 24.98 -12.26 -6.30
CA LYS A 263 25.42 -13.28 -5.36
C LYS A 263 25.40 -12.75 -3.94
N MET A 264 24.90 -13.56 -3.02
CA MET A 264 24.97 -13.34 -1.58
C MET A 264 26.30 -13.86 -1.02
N ARG A 265 26.91 -13.09 -0.14
CA ARG A 265 28.12 -13.45 0.61
C ARG A 265 27.75 -14.40 1.74
N THR A 266 28.31 -15.60 1.74
CA THR A 266 28.16 -16.56 2.84
C THR A 266 29.53 -17.01 3.35
N THR A 267 29.56 -17.62 4.53
CA THR A 267 30.79 -18.22 5.08
C THR A 267 31.33 -19.38 4.23
N LYS A 268 30.49 -19.99 3.38
CA LYS A 268 30.85 -21.08 2.46
C LYS A 268 31.20 -20.58 1.05
N GLY A 269 31.18 -19.26 0.83
CA GLY A 269 31.39 -18.65 -0.47
C GLY A 269 30.14 -17.96 -1.02
N PHE A 270 30.13 -17.68 -2.32
CA PHE A 270 29.03 -16.99 -2.96
C PHE A 270 27.86 -17.93 -3.28
N GLN A 271 26.65 -17.50 -2.94
CA GLN A 271 25.41 -18.16 -3.34
C GLN A 271 24.66 -17.25 -4.33
N ILE A 272 24.20 -17.79 -5.46
CA ILE A 272 23.41 -17.01 -6.42
C ILE A 272 22.05 -16.69 -5.80
N VAL A 273 21.61 -15.45 -5.94
CA VAL A 273 20.25 -15.00 -5.59
C VAL A 273 19.42 -14.94 -6.86
N ASP A 274 18.27 -15.60 -6.84
CA ASP A 274 17.40 -15.71 -8.02
C ASP A 274 16.24 -14.72 -7.95
N VAL A 275 15.73 -14.43 -6.76
CA VAL A 275 14.63 -13.48 -6.52
C VAL A 275 14.93 -12.57 -5.34
N ILE A 276 14.69 -11.28 -5.53
CA ILE A 276 14.85 -10.25 -4.50
C ILE A 276 13.50 -9.61 -4.25
N TYR A 277 12.95 -9.80 -3.04
CA TYR A 277 11.88 -8.95 -2.54
C TYR A 277 12.50 -7.65 -2.04
N ARG A 278 12.43 -6.58 -2.84
CA ARG A 278 13.05 -5.30 -2.50
C ARG A 278 12.16 -4.52 -1.54
N ARG A 279 12.77 -3.95 -0.51
CA ARG A 279 12.16 -2.95 0.39
C ARG A 279 12.91 -1.62 0.33
N ILE A 280 13.48 -1.33 -0.83
CA ILE A 280 14.26 -0.13 -1.14
C ILE A 280 13.63 0.51 -2.38
N ASP A 281 13.54 1.84 -2.39
CA ASP A 281 13.03 2.61 -3.52
C ASP A 281 13.90 2.44 -4.78
N ASP A 282 13.29 2.63 -5.94
CA ASP A 282 13.93 2.35 -7.23
C ASP A 282 15.23 3.14 -7.43
N THR A 283 15.20 4.42 -7.11
CA THR A 283 16.35 5.30 -7.34
C THR A 283 17.54 4.96 -6.44
N PHE A 284 17.32 4.23 -5.35
CA PHE A 284 18.37 3.77 -4.43
C PHE A 284 18.85 2.35 -4.75
N LEU A 285 18.19 1.62 -5.66
CA LEU A 285 18.48 0.21 -5.92
C LEU A 285 19.86 -0.03 -6.54
N ASP A 286 20.29 0.82 -7.47
CA ASP A 286 21.57 0.69 -8.19
C ASP A 286 22.23 2.05 -8.40
N PRO A 287 23.34 2.36 -7.70
CA PRO A 287 24.01 3.65 -7.83
C PRO A 287 24.68 3.86 -9.19
N THR A 288 24.90 2.81 -10.01
CA THR A 288 25.49 2.98 -11.34
C THR A 288 24.48 3.37 -12.40
N VAL A 289 23.18 3.26 -12.11
CA VAL A 289 22.08 3.53 -13.04
C VAL A 289 21.21 4.68 -12.58
N PHE A 290 20.94 4.78 -11.28
CA PHE A 290 20.00 5.74 -10.71
C PHE A 290 20.72 6.81 -9.88
N ASN A 291 20.62 6.75 -8.54
CA ASN A 291 21.24 7.72 -7.65
C ASN A 291 22.69 7.31 -7.31
N PRO A 292 23.73 8.01 -7.81
CA PRO A 292 25.12 7.68 -7.53
C PRO A 292 25.52 7.83 -6.06
N ASP A 293 24.75 8.59 -5.28
CA ASP A 293 24.97 8.78 -3.83
C ASP A 293 24.30 7.67 -2.99
N SER A 294 23.62 6.70 -3.62
CA SER A 294 23.00 5.60 -2.89
C SER A 294 24.04 4.69 -2.22
N MET A 295 23.93 4.57 -0.90
CA MET A 295 24.76 3.68 -0.07
C MET A 295 24.07 2.36 0.28
N ILE A 296 22.80 2.20 -0.13
CA ILE A 296 21.94 1.06 0.20
C ILE A 296 21.60 0.21 -1.04
N GLY A 297 22.07 0.62 -2.22
CA GLY A 297 21.93 -0.12 -3.47
C GLY A 297 23.04 -1.13 -3.71
N ILE A 298 22.85 -1.97 -4.73
CA ILE A 298 23.82 -2.98 -5.16
C ILE A 298 24.35 -2.57 -6.54
N PRO A 299 25.60 -2.10 -6.66
CA PRO A 299 26.16 -1.67 -7.94
C PRO A 299 26.05 -2.75 -9.03
N GLY A 300 25.39 -2.43 -10.15
CA GLY A 300 25.21 -3.31 -11.31
C GLY A 300 24.04 -4.29 -11.21
N ILE A 301 23.23 -4.27 -10.14
CA ILE A 301 22.05 -5.13 -10.00
C ILE A 301 21.03 -4.91 -11.11
N PHE A 302 20.88 -3.66 -11.57
CA PHE A 302 19.89 -3.33 -12.60
C PHE A 302 20.24 -3.97 -13.95
N ASP A 303 21.52 -4.05 -14.29
CA ASP A 303 21.99 -4.77 -15.49
C ASP A 303 21.72 -6.28 -15.39
N VAL A 304 21.86 -6.88 -14.21
CA VAL A 304 21.53 -8.31 -14.00
C VAL A 304 20.03 -8.54 -14.15
N TYR A 305 19.20 -7.65 -13.59
CA TYR A 305 17.74 -7.67 -13.73
C TYR A 305 17.30 -7.52 -15.19
N LYS A 306 17.83 -6.51 -15.89
CA LYS A 306 17.57 -6.26 -17.31
C LYS A 306 17.89 -7.47 -18.20
N ASN A 307 18.93 -8.22 -17.85
CA ASN A 307 19.34 -9.43 -18.55
C ASN A 307 18.56 -10.69 -18.11
N GLY A 308 17.53 -10.56 -17.28
CA GLY A 308 16.65 -11.66 -16.86
C GLY A 308 17.33 -12.67 -15.93
N LYS A 309 18.42 -12.29 -15.26
CA LYS A 309 19.21 -13.20 -14.40
C LYS A 309 18.86 -13.11 -12.91
N VAL A 310 18.05 -12.14 -12.53
CA VAL A 310 17.45 -12.00 -11.19
C VAL A 310 16.06 -11.40 -11.36
N ALA A 311 15.08 -11.90 -10.60
CA ALA A 311 13.75 -11.29 -10.51
C ALA A 311 13.70 -10.32 -9.33
N ILE A 312 13.03 -9.18 -9.50
CA ILE A 312 12.87 -8.17 -8.45
C ILE A 312 11.38 -7.90 -8.25
N ALA A 313 10.92 -8.04 -7.01
CA ALA A 313 9.54 -7.80 -6.61
C ALA A 313 9.47 -6.64 -5.60
N ASN A 314 8.65 -5.61 -5.79
CA ASN A 314 8.01 -5.24 -7.07
C ASN A 314 9.06 -4.85 -8.13
N ALA A 315 8.69 -4.95 -9.41
CA ALA A 315 9.61 -4.57 -10.48
C ALA A 315 9.99 -3.07 -10.37
N PRO A 316 11.20 -2.67 -10.80
CA PRO A 316 11.52 -1.25 -10.92
C PRO A 316 10.62 -0.52 -11.92
N GLY A 317 10.24 0.72 -11.59
CA GLY A 317 9.43 1.59 -12.46
C GLY A 317 7.92 1.53 -12.20
N THR A 318 7.46 0.83 -11.16
CA THR A 318 6.02 0.79 -10.84
C THR A 318 5.46 2.13 -10.37
N GLY A 319 6.31 3.04 -9.87
CA GLY A 319 5.88 4.31 -9.29
C GLY A 319 5.19 5.28 -10.26
N VAL A 320 5.38 5.13 -11.58
CA VAL A 320 4.61 5.92 -12.56
C VAL A 320 3.11 5.57 -12.54
N ALA A 321 2.75 4.36 -12.12
CA ALA A 321 1.36 3.91 -12.09
C ALA A 321 0.63 4.22 -10.78
N ASP A 322 1.34 4.55 -9.70
CA ASP A 322 0.76 5.05 -8.45
C ASP A 322 0.89 6.57 -8.28
N ASP A 323 1.30 7.27 -9.34
CA ASP A 323 1.30 8.72 -9.39
C ASP A 323 -0.12 9.30 -9.19
N LYS A 324 -0.23 10.36 -8.40
CA LYS A 324 -1.52 11.01 -8.07
C LYS A 324 -2.29 11.49 -9.30
N VAL A 325 -1.58 11.90 -10.35
CA VAL A 325 -2.22 12.31 -11.59
C VAL A 325 -2.76 11.07 -12.30
N ILE A 326 -1.96 10.00 -12.39
CA ILE A 326 -2.37 8.74 -13.02
C ILE A 326 -3.54 8.09 -12.31
N TYR A 327 -3.63 8.22 -10.99
CA TYR A 327 -4.80 7.78 -10.21
C TYR A 327 -6.12 8.26 -10.83
N ALA A 328 -6.22 9.53 -11.27
CA ALA A 328 -7.43 10.07 -11.89
C ALA A 328 -7.78 9.41 -13.24
N TYR A 329 -6.78 8.87 -13.95
CA TYR A 329 -6.95 8.18 -15.22
C TYR A 329 -7.25 6.68 -15.06
N VAL A 330 -7.12 6.09 -13.85
CA VAL A 330 -7.30 4.64 -13.67
C VAL A 330 -8.64 4.09 -14.17
N PRO A 331 -9.79 4.78 -14.01
CA PRO A 331 -11.03 4.36 -14.64
C PRO A 331 -10.93 4.22 -16.17
N ARG A 332 -10.22 5.14 -16.83
CA ARG A 332 -9.96 5.10 -18.29
C ARG A 332 -8.98 3.99 -18.64
N ILE A 333 -7.98 3.73 -17.79
CA ILE A 333 -7.02 2.61 -17.92
C ILE A 333 -7.76 1.26 -17.86
N ILE A 334 -8.63 1.06 -16.87
CA ILE A 334 -9.45 -0.16 -16.74
C ILE A 334 -10.29 -0.34 -18.01
N LYS A 335 -10.97 0.71 -18.46
CA LYS A 335 -11.78 0.67 -19.67
C LYS A 335 -10.96 0.31 -20.92
N TYR A 336 -9.79 0.92 -21.07
CA TYR A 336 -8.94 0.72 -22.25
C TYR A 336 -8.39 -0.71 -22.33
N TYR A 337 -7.84 -1.24 -21.24
CA TYR A 337 -7.18 -2.54 -21.26
C TYR A 337 -8.11 -3.73 -21.06
N LEU A 338 -9.19 -3.56 -20.30
CA LEU A 338 -10.10 -4.65 -19.95
C LEU A 338 -11.45 -4.55 -20.66
N ASN A 339 -11.78 -3.41 -21.27
CA ASN A 339 -13.11 -3.11 -21.82
C ASN A 339 -14.23 -3.27 -20.78
N GLU A 340 -13.93 -3.00 -19.52
CA GLU A 340 -14.83 -3.09 -18.37
C GLU A 340 -15.01 -1.72 -17.73
N ASP A 341 -16.11 -1.55 -16.99
CA ASP A 341 -16.28 -0.39 -16.11
C ASP A 341 -15.69 -0.73 -14.71
N PRO A 342 -15.14 0.25 -13.97
CA PRO A 342 -14.55 -0.01 -12.66
C PRO A 342 -15.57 -0.58 -11.67
N ILE A 343 -15.24 -1.70 -11.03
CA ILE A 343 -16.10 -2.33 -10.00
C ILE A 343 -16.13 -1.48 -8.72
N ILE A 344 -14.98 -0.90 -8.34
CA ILE A 344 -14.84 0.04 -7.24
C ILE A 344 -14.42 1.37 -7.85
N GLN A 345 -15.16 2.42 -7.51
CA GLN A 345 -14.89 3.75 -8.04
C GLN A 345 -13.74 4.42 -7.30
N ASN A 346 -13.00 5.27 -8.00
CA ASN A 346 -12.15 6.25 -7.34
C ASN A 346 -13.01 7.26 -6.58
N VAL A 347 -12.42 7.92 -5.58
CA VAL A 347 -12.95 9.22 -5.15
C VAL A 347 -13.02 10.15 -6.35
N LYS A 348 -14.14 10.86 -6.51
CA LYS A 348 -14.35 11.79 -7.63
C LYS A 348 -13.20 12.81 -7.68
N THR A 349 -12.43 12.74 -8.75
CA THR A 349 -11.21 13.53 -8.93
C THR A 349 -11.29 14.27 -10.25
N TYR A 350 -11.02 15.57 -10.21
CA TYR A 350 -11.04 16.46 -11.37
C TYR A 350 -9.61 16.74 -11.82
N ILE A 351 -9.37 16.69 -13.13
CA ILE A 351 -8.06 16.89 -13.74
C ILE A 351 -7.98 18.32 -14.27
N CYS A 352 -7.28 19.21 -13.56
CA CYS A 352 -7.21 20.64 -13.92
C CYS A 352 -6.51 20.94 -15.26
N SER A 353 -5.84 19.98 -15.91
CA SER A 353 -5.36 20.13 -17.28
C SER A 353 -6.48 19.96 -18.33
N GLU A 354 -7.61 19.34 -17.95
CA GLU A 354 -8.80 19.25 -18.78
C GLU A 354 -9.71 20.47 -18.54
N GLU A 355 -10.16 21.10 -19.62
CA GLU A 355 -10.82 22.42 -19.55
C GLU A 355 -12.12 22.39 -18.73
N GLU A 356 -12.96 21.36 -18.92
CA GLU A 356 -14.22 21.21 -18.20
C GLU A 356 -14.02 21.04 -16.69
N ASP A 357 -13.09 20.16 -16.32
CA ASP A 357 -12.72 19.88 -14.94
C ASP A 357 -12.10 21.12 -14.28
N ARG A 358 -11.18 21.79 -14.96
CA ARG A 358 -10.58 23.05 -14.47
C ARG A 358 -11.64 24.11 -14.20
N ASN A 359 -12.57 24.30 -15.13
CA ASN A 359 -13.63 25.29 -14.98
C ASN A 359 -14.53 24.96 -13.78
N TYR A 360 -14.83 23.67 -13.57
CA TYR A 360 -15.58 23.23 -12.39
C TYR A 360 -14.80 23.51 -11.09
N VAL A 361 -13.51 23.17 -11.05
CA VAL A 361 -12.65 23.40 -9.87
C VAL A 361 -12.55 24.88 -9.54
N LEU A 362 -12.28 25.74 -10.52
CA LEU A 362 -12.19 27.20 -10.31
C LEU A 362 -13.50 27.79 -9.78
N ALA A 363 -14.64 27.27 -10.23
CA ALA A 363 -15.98 27.73 -9.83
C ALA A 363 -16.44 27.20 -8.46
N ASN A 364 -15.82 26.15 -7.93
CA ASN A 364 -16.26 25.46 -6.70
C ASN A 364 -15.11 25.18 -5.72
N ILE A 365 -13.99 25.91 -5.84
CA ILE A 365 -12.76 25.62 -5.10
C ILE A 365 -12.98 25.61 -3.58
N GLU A 366 -13.94 26.39 -3.08
CA GLU A 366 -14.33 26.50 -1.68
C GLU A 366 -14.98 25.23 -1.11
N LYS A 367 -15.37 24.28 -1.97
CA LYS A 367 -15.99 22.99 -1.59
C LYS A 367 -15.07 21.80 -1.83
N LEU A 368 -13.88 22.02 -2.39
CA LEU A 368 -12.99 20.98 -2.87
C LEU A 368 -11.72 20.92 -2.04
N VAL A 369 -11.04 19.77 -2.10
CA VAL A 369 -9.65 19.65 -1.69
C VAL A 369 -8.81 19.64 -2.96
N VAL A 370 -7.96 20.66 -3.14
CA VAL A 370 -7.06 20.77 -4.29
C VAL A 370 -5.66 20.38 -3.85
N LYS A 371 -4.99 19.53 -4.62
CA LYS A 371 -3.62 19.06 -4.35
C LYS A 371 -2.77 19.26 -5.58
N GLU A 372 -1.55 19.75 -5.40
CA GLU A 372 -0.56 19.75 -6.48
C GLU A 372 -0.16 18.33 -6.86
N ALA A 373 0.09 18.13 -8.17
CA ALA A 373 0.42 16.83 -8.75
C ALA A 373 1.74 16.23 -8.21
N ASN A 374 2.76 17.08 -7.97
CA ASN A 374 4.14 16.62 -7.78
C ASN A 374 4.66 16.65 -6.33
N GLU A 375 3.89 17.16 -5.36
CA GLU A 375 4.33 17.25 -3.96
C GLU A 375 3.90 16.04 -3.12
N ALA A 376 4.76 15.63 -2.17
CA ALA A 376 4.48 14.58 -1.19
C ALA A 376 4.18 15.20 0.19
N GLY A 377 3.25 14.60 0.95
CA GLY A 377 3.12 14.88 2.38
C GLY A 377 2.45 16.20 2.78
N GLY A 378 1.25 16.51 2.27
CA GLY A 378 0.38 17.57 2.81
C GLY A 378 0.80 19.02 2.51
N TYR A 379 1.99 19.24 1.95
CA TYR A 379 2.39 20.49 1.30
C TYR A 379 1.73 20.59 -0.10
N GLY A 380 1.47 21.82 -0.58
CA GLY A 380 0.80 22.03 -1.87
C GLY A 380 -0.69 21.63 -1.90
N MET A 381 -1.39 21.76 -0.76
CA MET A 381 -2.81 21.39 -0.63
C MET A 381 -3.68 22.53 -0.11
N LEU A 382 -4.83 22.75 -0.75
CA LEU A 382 -5.88 23.65 -0.30
C LEU A 382 -7.08 22.82 0.17
N ILE A 383 -7.55 23.05 1.39
CA ILE A 383 -8.82 22.51 1.89
C ILE A 383 -9.85 23.63 1.79
N GLY A 384 -10.59 23.70 0.68
CA GLY A 384 -11.53 24.78 0.37
C GLY A 384 -12.45 25.17 1.53
N PRO A 385 -13.12 24.21 2.20
CA PRO A 385 -14.03 24.52 3.30
C PRO A 385 -13.35 25.11 4.55
N LYS A 386 -12.02 25.03 4.64
CA LYS A 386 -11.22 25.52 5.76
C LYS A 386 -10.22 26.62 5.36
N SER A 387 -10.24 27.07 4.11
CA SER A 387 -9.30 28.07 3.59
C SER A 387 -9.91 29.47 3.56
N THR A 388 -9.05 30.47 3.52
CA THR A 388 -9.42 31.88 3.29
C THR A 388 -9.64 32.17 1.81
N GLN A 389 -10.29 33.29 1.49
CA GLN A 389 -10.44 33.76 0.10
C GLN A 389 -9.10 34.07 -0.55
N GLU A 390 -8.13 34.62 0.20
CA GLU A 390 -6.80 34.92 -0.32
C GLU A 390 -6.05 33.65 -0.76
N GLU A 391 -6.13 32.59 0.05
CA GLU A 391 -5.55 31.29 -0.31
C GLU A 391 -6.24 30.68 -1.53
N GLN A 392 -7.57 30.81 -1.63
CA GLN A 392 -8.33 30.34 -2.79
C GLN A 392 -7.92 31.07 -4.08
N GLU A 393 -7.83 32.40 -4.05
CA GLU A 393 -7.40 33.18 -5.23
C GLU A 393 -5.94 32.87 -5.63
N LYS A 394 -5.06 32.62 -4.65
CA LYS A 394 -3.69 32.17 -4.92
C LYS A 394 -3.64 30.82 -5.63
N PHE A 395 -4.52 29.88 -5.28
CA PHE A 395 -4.60 28.57 -5.95
C PHE A 395 -5.30 28.61 -7.31
N LYS A 396 -6.12 29.64 -7.58
CA LYS A 396 -6.76 29.83 -8.89
C LYS A 396 -5.82 30.47 -9.93
N ALA A 397 -4.94 31.35 -9.48
CA ALA A 397 -3.94 32.05 -10.29
C ALA A 397 -2.81 31.11 -10.71
#